data_AF-A0A2H9N218-F1
#
_entry.id   AF-A0A2H9N218-F1
#
_cell.length_a   1.000
_cell.length_b   1.000
_cell.length_c   1.000
_cell.angle_alpha   90.00
_cell.angle_beta   90.00
_cell.angle_gamma   90.00
#
_symmetry.space_group_name_H-M   'P 1'
#
loop_
_entity.id
_entity.type
_entity.pdbx_description
1 polymer ?
#
loop_
_entity_poly.entity_id
_entity_poly.type
_entity_poly.pdbx_seq_one_letter_code
_entity_poly.pdbx_strand_id
1 'polypeptide(L)' 'MKIAGVIVLYNPNEEVIDNIKSYLEDIEILYAVDNSETKKDEIIKKIESFNKIVYIDNNGNQGMSAALNIAARLAI' A
#
# COMPACT_ATOMS: atom_id res chain seq x y z
N MET A 1 -14.53 -12.59 -10.09
CA MET A 1 -14.30 -12.34 -8.65
C MET A 1 -13.55 -11.03 -8.54
N LYS A 2 -13.95 -10.13 -7.64
CA LYS A 2 -13.24 -8.88 -7.38
C LYS A 2 -12.19 -9.14 -6.31
N ILE A 3 -10.93 -8.77 -6.55
CA ILE A 3 -9.82 -9.03 -5.63
C ILE A 3 -9.23 -7.70 -5.19
N ALA A 4 -9.19 -7.46 -3.88
CA ALA A 4 -8.45 -6.36 -3.28
C ALA A 4 -7.10 -6.87 -2.77
N GLY A 5 -6.03 -6.14 -3.08
CA GLY A 5 -4.69 -6.37 -2.55
C GLY A 5 -4.37 -5.45 -1.38
N VAL A 6 -3.42 -5.87 -0.55
CA VAL A 6 -2.80 -5.02 0.47
C VAL A 6 -1.29 -5.15 0.37
N ILE A 7 -0.60 -4.02 0.44
CA ILE A 7 0.86 -3.96 0.66
C ILE A 7 1.11 -3.11 1.91
N VAL A 8 1.90 -3.64 2.84
CA VAL A 8 2.33 -2.91 4.03
C VAL A 8 3.73 -2.36 3.76
N LEU A 9 3.87 -1.04 3.75
CA LEU A 9 5.14 -0.36 3.51
C LEU A 9 5.84 -0.10 4.84
N TYR A 10 7.17 -0.26 4.86
CA TYR A 10 8.00 0.15 5.98
C TYR A 10 9.36 0.61 5.46
N ASN A 11 9.61 1.92 5.53
CA ASN A 11 10.76 2.61 4.92
C ASN A 11 10.96 2.25 3.43
N PRO A 12 9.91 2.34 2.57
CA PRO A 12 9.93 1.79 1.22
C PRO A 12 11.01 2.41 0.33
N ASN A 13 11.36 1.74 -0.76
CA ASN A 13 12.31 2.23 -1.77
C ASN A 13 11.73 1.99 -3.17
N GLU A 14 12.51 2.28 -4.21
CA GLU A 14 12.08 2.14 -5.60
C GLU A 14 11.67 0.71 -5.99
N GLU A 15 12.24 -0.32 -5.37
CA GLU A 15 11.93 -1.73 -5.66
C GLU A 15 10.44 -2.05 -5.40
N VAL A 16 9.82 -1.35 -4.45
CA VAL A 16 8.38 -1.48 -4.16
C VAL A 16 7.53 -1.19 -5.39
N ILE A 17 7.94 -0.24 -6.22
CA ILE A 17 7.18 0.15 -7.41
C ILE A 17 7.18 -0.99 -8.43
N ASP A 18 8.29 -1.69 -8.59
CA ASP A 18 8.39 -2.83 -9.51
C ASP A 18 7.65 -4.07 -8.97
N ASN A 19 7.70 -4.29 -7.65
CA ASN A 19 6.89 -5.32 -7.01
C ASN A 19 5.40 -5.08 -7.22
N ILE A 20 4.92 -3.85 -7.02
CA ILE A 20 3.52 -3.47 -7.26
C ILE A 20 3.11 -3.79 -8.71
N LYS A 21 3.90 -3.38 -9.71
CA LYS A 21 3.60 -3.62 -11.12
C LYS A 21 3.44 -5.10 -11.47
N SER A 22 4.12 -5.99 -10.76
CA SER A 22 4.08 -7.43 -11.05
C SER A 22 2.72 -8.11 -10.81
N TYR A 23 1.84 -7.48 -10.02
CA TYR A 23 0.52 -8.03 -9.67
C TYR A 23 -0.64 -7.02 -9.78
N LEU A 24 -0.37 -5.72 -9.97
CA LEU A 24 -1.41 -4.68 -9.96
C LEU A 24 -2.49 -4.88 -11.04
N GLU A 25 -2.16 -5.51 -12.17
CA GLU A 25 -3.14 -5.79 -13.21
C GLU A 25 -4.12 -6.91 -12.85
N ASP A 26 -3.74 -7.81 -11.96
CA ASP A 26 -4.55 -8.97 -11.55
C ASP A 26 -5.53 -8.66 -10.41
N ILE A 27 -5.49 -7.43 -9.87
CA ILE A 27 -6.34 -6.97 -8.77
C ILE A 27 -7.12 -5.71 -9.16
N GLU A 28 -8.27 -5.51 -8.50
CA GLU A 28 -9.14 -4.35 -8.76
C GLU A 28 -8.64 -3.09 -8.05
N ILE A 29 -8.11 -3.27 -6.84
CA ILE A 29 -7.61 -2.18 -5.99
C ILE A 29 -6.49 -2.70 -5.10
N LEU A 30 -5.51 -1.85 -4.83
CA LEU A 30 -4.43 -2.10 -3.88
C LEU A 30 -4.48 -1.04 -2.77
N TYR A 31 -4.58 -1.48 -1.52
CA TYR A 31 -4.39 -0.61 -0.36
C TYR A 31 -2.92 -0.64 0.06
N ALA A 32 -2.22 0.48 -0.10
CA ALA A 32 -0.84 0.65 0.33
C ALA A 32 -0.81 1.30 1.71
N VAL A 33 -0.63 0.49 2.75
CA VAL A 33 -0.64 0.94 4.16
C VAL A 33 0.78 1.18 4.65
N ASP A 34 1.11 2.41 4.97
CA ASP A 34 2.47 2.84 5.29
C ASP A 34 2.72 2.91 6.80
N ASN A 35 3.46 1.92 7.32
CA ASN A 35 3.90 1.81 8.72
C ASN A 35 5.22 2.57 9.01
N SER A 36 5.75 3.32 8.05
CA SER A 36 7.02 4.05 8.27
C SER A 36 6.81 5.19 9.26
N GLU A 37 7.74 5.36 10.20
CA GLU A 37 7.76 6.53 11.09
C GLU A 37 8.04 7.82 10.32
N THR A 38 8.88 7.74 9.29
CA THR A 38 9.20 8.86 8.40
C THR A 38 8.78 8.51 6.99
N LYS A 39 8.01 9.41 6.37
CA LYS A 39 7.46 9.21 5.02
C LYS A 39 8.47 9.57 3.95
N LYS A 40 8.44 8.81 2.86
CA LYS A 40 9.25 9.06 1.66
C LYS A 40 8.34 9.58 0.57
N ASP A 41 8.14 10.90 0.56
CA ASP A 41 7.21 11.59 -0.34
C ASP A 41 7.42 11.23 -1.82
N GLU A 42 8.66 11.01 -2.25
CA GLU A 42 8.99 10.61 -3.61
C GLU A 42 8.40 9.24 -4.00
N ILE A 43 8.44 8.27 -3.07
CA ILE A 43 7.88 6.93 -3.28
C ILE A 43 6.36 7.00 -3.19
N ILE A 44 5.83 7.77 -2.25
CA ILE A 44 4.37 7.95 -2.06
C ILE A 44 3.76 8.55 -3.33
N LYS A 45 4.35 9.62 -3.88
CA LYS A 45 3.90 10.22 -5.14
C LYS A 45 3.89 9.22 -6.31
N LYS A 46 4.86 8.31 -6.36
CA LYS A 46 4.90 7.24 -7.38
C LYS A 46 3.76 6.24 -7.16
N ILE A 47 3.51 5.83 -5.93
CA ILE A 47 2.41 4.94 -5.57
C ILE A 47 1.05 5.59 -5.89
N GLU A 48 0.84 6.84 -5.51
CA GLU A 48 -0.40 7.60 -5.76
C GLU A 48 -0.62 7.93 -7.24
N SER A 49 0.41 7.81 -8.09
CA SER A 49 0.27 8.01 -9.53
C SER A 49 -0.48 6.87 -10.24
N PHE A 50 -0.62 5.71 -9.57
CA PHE A 50 -1.43 4.60 -10.08
C PHE A 50 -2.90 4.78 -9.72
N ASN A 51 -3.78 4.65 -10.70
CA ASN A 51 -5.23 4.81 -10.51
C ASN A 51 -5.90 3.72 -9.65
N LYS A 52 -5.26 2.54 -9.53
CA LYS A 52 -5.76 1.38 -8.77
C LYS A 52 -5.26 1.35 -7.32
N ILE A 53 -4.51 2.34 -6.85
CA ILE A 53 -3.88 2.31 -5.52
C ILE A 53 -4.46 3.38 -4.61
N VAL A 54 -4.76 2.99 -3.37
CA VAL A 54 -5.10 3.91 -2.28
C VAL A 54 -3.97 3.88 -1.25
N TYR A 55 -3.26 5.00 -1.12
CA TYR A 55 -2.26 5.19 -0.07
C TYR A 55 -2.91 5.50 1.27
N ILE A 56 -2.39 4.92 2.35
CA ILE A 56 -2.89 5.09 3.72
C ILE A 56 -1.70 5.25 4.65
N ASP A 57 -1.62 6.38 5.35
CA ASP A 57 -0.66 6.57 6.43
C ASP A 57 -1.15 5.87 7.71
N ASN A 58 -0.37 4.90 8.22
CA ASN A 58 -0.67 4.23 9.49
C ASN A 58 -0.11 4.96 10.73
N ASN A 59 0.44 6.16 10.55
CA ASN A 59 1.04 7.01 11.59
C ASN A 59 2.12 6.26 12.39
N GLY A 60 3.09 5.69 11.69
CA GLY A 60 4.18 4.91 12.28
C GLY A 60 3.86 3.43 12.46
N ASN A 61 4.71 2.73 13.20
CA ASN A 61 4.62 1.28 13.33
C ASN A 61 3.58 0.87 14.39
N GLN A 62 2.32 0.73 13.95
CA GLN A 62 1.22 0.20 14.77
C GLN A 62 1.14 -1.34 14.78
N GLY A 63 2.16 -2.01 14.22
CA GLY A 63 2.19 -3.47 14.03
C GLY A 63 1.54 -3.95 12.73
N MET A 64 1.93 -5.15 12.29
CA MET A 64 1.46 -5.76 11.03
C MET A 64 -0.06 -5.98 11.01
N SER A 65 -0.63 -6.50 12.09
CA SER A 65 -2.07 -6.78 12.17
C SER A 65 -2.92 -5.51 12.04
N ALA A 66 -2.45 -4.38 12.56
CA ALA A 66 -3.17 -3.11 12.43
C ALA A 66 -3.27 -2.69 10.97
N ALA A 67 -2.16 -2.76 10.22
CA ALA A 67 -2.12 -2.41 8.80
C ALA A 67 -3.03 -3.31 7.95
N LEU A 68 -2.95 -4.63 8.16
CA LEU A 68 -3.81 -5.60 7.46
C LEU A 68 -5.30 -5.38 7.78
N ASN A 69 -5.62 -5.10 9.05
CA ASN A 69 -7.00 -4.85 9.46
C ASN A 69 -7.57 -3.56 8.85
N ILE A 70 -6.75 -2.52 8.62
CA ILE A 70 -7.19 -1.31 7.91
C ILE A 70 -7.61 -1.66 6.49
N ALA A 71 -6.74 -2.34 5.73
CA ALA A 71 -7.05 -2.73 4.36
C ALA A 71 -8.26 -3.67 4.28
N ALA A 72 -8.34 -4.66 5.17
CA ALA A 72 -9.46 -5.62 5.19
C ALA A 72 -10.82 -4.94 5.42
N ARG A 73 -10.88 -3.87 6.22
CA ARG A 73 -12.13 -3.10 6.42
C ARG A 73 -12.52 -2.27 5.19
N LEU A 74 -11.56 -1.87 4.37
CA LEU A 74 -11.81 -1.10 3.15
C LEU A 74 -12.17 -1.99 1.95
N ALA A 75 -11.77 -3.26 1.99
CA ALA A 75 -11.95 -4.23 0.91
C ALA A 75 -13.36 -4.85 0.79
N ILE A 76 -14.39 -4.20 1.35
CA ILE A 76 -15.78 -4.71 1.45
C ILE A 76 -16.65 -4.18 0.31
#